data_AF-A0A7V0ZHN1-F1
#
_entry.id   AF-A0A7V0ZHN1-F1
#
_cell.length_a   1.000
_cell.length_b   1.000
_cell.length_c   1.000
_cell.angle_alpha   90.00
_cell.angle_beta   90.00
_cell.angle_gamma   90.00
#
_symmetry.space_group_name_H-M   'P 1'
#
loop_
_entity.id
_entity.type
_entity.pdbx_description
1 polymer ?
#
loop_
_entity_poly.entity_id
_entity_poly.type
_entity_poly.pdbx_seq_one_letter_code
_entity_poly.pdbx_strand_id
1 'polypeptide(L)'
;KHCGQCISICPFDAIIEEQKGFTILAGGKEGEDTRFGKVIAEFLSEEEALSITEKCLIIMKEKNTNVSEIIDQEGFEHFKNSLTLDSYSRELTI
;
A
#
# COMPACT_ATOMS: atom_id res chain seq x y z
N LYS A 1 12.09 -4.14 6.64
CA LYS A 1 13.51 -3.71 6.50
C LYS A 1 13.47 -2.36 5.74
N HIS A 2 14.46 -1.46 5.87
CA HIS A 2 14.44 -0.08 5.35
C HIS A 2 13.66 0.97 6.19
N CYS A 3 13.76 0.96 7.52
CA CYS A 3 13.07 1.95 8.38
C CYS A 3 13.73 3.35 8.42
N GLY A 4 14.91 3.54 7.82
CA GLY A 4 15.62 4.82 7.78
C GLY A 4 16.26 5.28 9.11
N GLN A 5 16.03 4.58 10.22
CA GLN A 5 16.55 5.01 11.53
C GLN A 5 18.08 5.11 11.57
N CYS A 6 18.80 4.22 10.87
CA CYS A 6 20.25 4.26 10.77
C CYS A 6 20.77 5.50 10.04
N ILE A 7 20.05 6.00 9.03
CA ILE A 7 20.37 7.24 8.31
C ILE A 7 20.21 8.42 9.28
N SER A 8 19.10 8.48 10.02
CA SER A 8 18.80 9.59 10.92
C SER A 8 19.76 9.73 12.11
N ILE A 9 20.36 8.64 12.60
CA ILE A 9 21.24 8.66 13.79
C ILE A 9 22.72 8.71 13.45
N CYS A 10 23.10 8.54 12.17
CA CYS A 10 24.51 8.43 11.79
C CYS A 10 25.19 9.80 11.91
N PRO A 11 26.22 9.97 12.76
CA PRO A 11 26.92 11.25 12.87
C PRO A 11 27.93 11.51 11.74
N PHE A 12 28.13 10.52 10.87
CA PHE A 12 29.12 10.54 9.79
C PHE A 12 28.49 10.60 8.39
N ASP A 13 27.16 10.62 8.30
CA ASP A 13 26.41 10.53 7.04
C ASP A 13 26.85 9.35 6.15
N ALA A 14 27.25 8.24 6.79
CA ALA A 14 27.82 7.08 6.10
C ALA A 14 26.79 6.21 5.37
N ILE A 15 25.50 6.45 5.61
CA ILE A 15 24.38 5.71 5.02
C ILE A 15 23.51 6.73 4.30
N ILE A 16 23.30 6.51 3.01
CA ILE A 16 22.54 7.41 2.13
C ILE A 16 21.23 6.71 1.74
N GLU A 17 20.15 7.47 1.67
CA GLU A 17 18.86 6.98 1.16
C GLU A 17 18.96 6.70 -0.34
N GLU A 18 18.66 5.46 -0.75
CA GLU A 18 18.62 5.07 -2.17
C GLU A 18 17.26 5.34 -2.81
N GLN A 19 16.18 5.04 -2.08
CA GLN A 19 14.81 5.18 -2.57
C GLN A 19 13.89 5.63 -1.45
N LYS A 20 12.96 6.54 -1.79
CA LYS A 20 11.90 7.03 -0.93
C LYS A 20 10.57 7.00 -1.67
N GLY A 21 9.50 6.65 -0.97
CA GLY A 21 8.17 6.61 -1.55
C GLY A 21 7.09 6.37 -0.50
N PHE A 22 5.89 6.10 -0.98
CA PHE A 22 4.71 5.83 -0.17
C PHE A 22 4.49 4.32 -0.04
N THR A 23 3.92 3.92 1.10
CA THR A 23 3.43 2.56 1.33
C THR A 23 1.94 2.64 1.60
N ILE A 24 1.15 1.88 0.84
CA ILE A 24 -0.29 1.75 1.06
C ILE A 24 -0.56 0.51 1.90
N LEU A 25 -1.21 0.72 3.05
CA LEU A 25 -1.75 -0.34 3.89
C LEU A 25 -3.27 -0.29 3.87
N ALA A 26 -3.91 -1.45 3.82
CA ALA A 26 -5.36 -1.54 3.76
C ALA A 26 -5.91 -2.70 4.60
N GLY A 27 -7.19 -2.63 4.96
CA GLY A 27 -7.88 -3.68 5.73
C GLY A 27 -7.77 -3.57 7.25
N GLY A 28 -7.21 -2.47 7.76
CA GLY A 28 -7.23 -2.18 9.19
C GLY A 28 -8.66 -1.97 9.70
N LYS A 29 -8.93 -2.41 10.94
CA LYS A 29 -10.22 -2.25 11.60
C LYS A 29 -9.98 -2.02 13.09
N GLU A 30 -10.71 -1.06 13.65
CA GLU A 30 -10.76 -0.78 15.07
C GLU A 30 -12.09 -1.32 15.63
N GLY A 31 -12.06 -2.01 16.78
CA GLY A 31 -13.25 -2.58 17.41
C GLY A 31 -13.01 -3.98 18.00
N GLU A 32 -14.06 -4.79 18.09
CA GLU A 32 -13.98 -6.14 18.69
C GLU A 32 -13.00 -7.05 17.93
N ASP A 33 -13.01 -6.97 16.60
CA ASP A 33 -12.03 -7.63 15.72
C ASP A 33 -10.96 -6.62 15.27
N THR A 34 -10.13 -6.18 16.22
CA THR A 34 -9.05 -5.21 15.94
C THR A 34 -7.97 -5.87 15.09
N ARG A 35 -7.65 -5.26 13.95
CA ARG A 35 -6.62 -5.73 13.00
C ARG A 35 -5.86 -4.58 12.39
N PHE A 36 -4.56 -4.76 12.22
CA PHE A 36 -3.72 -3.83 11.48
C PHE A 36 -3.92 -3.97 9.99
N GLY A 37 -3.76 -2.85 9.27
CA GLY A 37 -3.70 -2.87 7.82
C GLY A 37 -2.53 -3.72 7.33
N LYS A 38 -2.73 -4.39 6.20
CA LYS A 38 -1.72 -5.18 5.52
C LYS A 38 -1.20 -4.42 4.31
N VAL A 39 0.05 -4.68 3.94
CA VAL A 39 0.75 -3.99 2.85
C VAL A 39 0.15 -4.37 1.49
N ILE A 40 -0.39 -3.38 0.79
CA ILE A 40 -0.85 -3.50 -0.60
C ILE A 40 0.32 -3.31 -1.55
N ALA A 41 1.05 -2.20 -1.41
CA ALA A 41 2.21 -1.88 -2.23
C ALA A 41 3.16 -0.94 -1.47
N GLU A 42 4.46 -1.04 -1.77
CA GLU A 42 5.55 -0.30 -1.15
C GLU A 42 6.30 0.51 -2.22
N PHE A 43 7.07 1.51 -1.78
CA PHE A 43 7.94 2.33 -2.63
C PHE A 43 7.26 3.04 -3.81
N LEU A 44 6.00 3.41 -3.65
CA LEU A 44 5.22 4.10 -4.68
C LEU A 44 5.61 5.57 -4.78
N SER A 45 5.54 6.12 -6.00
CA SER A 45 5.42 7.57 -6.20
C SER A 45 4.09 8.09 -5.64
N GLU A 46 3.99 9.41 -5.47
CA GLU A 46 2.74 10.05 -5.03
C GLU A 46 1.58 9.75 -5.99
N GLU A 47 1.83 9.82 -7.31
CA GLU A 47 0.83 9.56 -8.34
C GLU A 47 0.30 8.12 -8.30
N GLU A 48 1.20 7.13 -8.13
CA GLU A 48 0.81 5.73 -8.00
C GLU A 48 0.01 5.46 -6.73
N ALA A 49 0.43 6.06 -5.61
CA ALA A 49 -0.26 5.94 -4.33
C ALA A 49 -1.68 6.54 -4.39
N LEU A 50 -1.83 7.70 -5.03
CA LEU A 50 -3.13 8.33 -5.26
C LEU A 50 -4.00 7.48 -6.19
N SER A 51 -3.44 6.94 -7.29
CA SER A 51 -4.17 6.07 -8.22
C SER A 51 -4.72 4.81 -7.54
N ILE A 52 -3.90 4.14 -6.71
CA ILE A 52 -4.33 2.98 -5.92
C ILE A 52 -5.41 3.37 -4.92
N THR A 53 -5.27 4.52 -4.27
CA THR A 53 -6.24 5.03 -3.29
C THR A 53 -7.59 5.33 -3.96
N GLU A 54 -7.59 5.97 -5.14
CA GLU A 54 -8.81 6.28 -5.89
C GLU A 54 -9.57 5.01 -6.29
N LYS A 55 -8.86 3.99 -6.80
CA LYS A 55 -9.47 2.68 -7.10
C LYS A 55 -10.10 2.03 -5.88
N CYS A 56 -9.40 2.08 -4.74
CA CYS A 56 -9.94 1.57 -3.48
C CYS A 56 -11.26 2.27 -3.11
N LEU A 57 -11.32 3.60 -3.24
CA LEU A 57 -12.53 4.37 -2.97
C LEU A 57 -13.68 4.01 -3.93
N ILE A 58 -13.38 3.79 -5.21
CA ILE A 58 -14.37 3.33 -6.21
C ILE A 58 -14.94 1.97 -5.80
N ILE A 59 -14.08 1.00 -5.47
CA ILE A 59 -14.51 -0.34 -5.05
C ILE A 59 -15.37 -0.28 -3.78
N MET A 60 -14.95 0.52 -2.78
CA MET A 60 -15.73 0.72 -1.55
C MET A 60 -17.12 1.30 -1.86
N LYS A 61 -17.19 2.27 -2.77
CA LYS A 61 -18.45 2.90 -3.18
C LYS A 61 -19.36 1.93 -3.94
N GLU A 62 -18.81 1.12 -4.83
CA GLU A 62 -19.56 0.13 -5.62
C GLU A 62 -20.12 -1.00 -4.74
N LYS A 63 -19.34 -1.47 -3.78
CA LYS A 63 -19.75 -2.55 -2.87
C LYS A 63 -20.55 -2.04 -1.66
N ASN A 64 -20.56 -0.73 -1.44
CA ASN A 64 -21.23 -0.07 -0.32
C ASN A 64 -20.85 -0.69 1.06
N THR A 65 -19.56 -0.95 1.24
CA THR A 65 -18.99 -1.54 2.46
C THR A 65 -17.52 -1.09 2.63
N ASN A 66 -16.93 -1.41 3.79
CA ASN A 66 -15.56 -1.06 4.14
C ASN A 66 -14.57 -2.07 3.59
N VAL A 67 -13.32 -1.65 3.36
CA VAL A 67 -12.22 -2.52 2.88
C VAL A 67 -12.07 -3.80 3.70
N SER A 68 -12.26 -3.69 5.01
CA SER A 68 -12.07 -4.80 5.93
C SER A 68 -13.10 -5.93 5.67
N GLU A 69 -14.35 -5.58 5.36
CA GLU A 69 -15.41 -6.54 5.02
C GLU A 69 -15.21 -7.13 3.61
N ILE A 70 -14.74 -6.31 2.66
CA ILE A 70 -14.39 -6.77 1.32
C ILE A 70 -13.29 -7.84 1.39
N ILE A 71 -12.25 -7.60 2.20
CA ILE A 71 -11.17 -8.58 2.43
C ILE A 71 -11.69 -9.86 3.10
N ASP A 72 -12.62 -9.75 4.05
CA ASP A 72 -13.21 -10.92 4.73
C ASP A 72 -14.04 -11.78 3.75
N GLN A 73 -14.68 -11.15 2.76
CA GLN A 73 -15.51 -11.83 1.75
C GLN A 73 -14.70 -12.44 0.60
N GLU A 74 -13.70 -11.71 0.11
CA GLU A 74 -13.02 -12.04 -1.15
C GLU A 74 -11.59 -12.54 -0.94
N GLY A 75 -11.04 -12.34 0.25
CA GLY A 75 -9.65 -12.64 0.56
C GLY A 75 -8.71 -11.49 0.20
N PHE A 76 -7.66 -11.35 1.03
CA PHE A 76 -6.70 -10.25 0.91
C PHE A 76 -5.98 -10.20 -0.44
N GLU A 77 -5.54 -11.35 -0.97
CA GLU A 77 -4.82 -11.39 -2.25
C GLU A 77 -5.70 -10.99 -3.42
N HIS A 78 -6.99 -11.35 -3.42
CA HIS A 78 -7.91 -10.94 -4.47
C HIS A 78 -8.11 -9.42 -4.45
N PHE A 79 -8.36 -8.86 -3.27
CA PHE A 79 -8.51 -7.41 -3.09
C PHE A 79 -7.22 -6.66 -3.43
N LYS A 80 -6.05 -7.18 -3.03
CA LYS A 80 -4.76 -6.57 -3.37
C LYS A 80 -4.57 -6.49 -4.89
N ASN A 81 -4.85 -7.58 -5.60
CA ASN A 81 -4.72 -7.63 -7.06
C ASN A 81 -5.68 -6.66 -7.77
N SER A 82 -6.92 -6.51 -7.30
CA SER A 82 -7.88 -5.58 -7.92
C SER A 82 -7.41 -4.12 -7.88
N LEU A 83 -6.54 -3.76 -6.93
CA LEU A 83 -5.93 -2.44 -6.84
C LEU A 83 -4.70 -2.27 -7.73
N THR A 84 -3.87 -3.31 -7.87
CA THR A 84 -2.54 -3.24 -8.52
C THR A 84 -2.52 -3.63 -9.99
N LEU A 85 -3.63 -4.10 -10.56
CA LEU A 85 -3.67 -4.66 -11.92
C LEU A 85 -3.40 -3.67 -13.08
N ASP A 86 -3.32 -2.35 -12.85
CA ASP A 86 -3.01 -1.38 -13.93
C ASP A 86 -1.55 -0.87 -13.93
N SER A 87 -0.75 -1.17 -12.90
CA SER A 87 0.62 -0.62 -12.78
C SER A 87 1.70 -1.51 -13.41
N TYR A 88 1.40 -2.77 -13.76
CA TYR A 88 2.41 -3.73 -14.25
C TYR A 88 2.77 -3.61 -15.76
N SER A 89 2.12 -2.71 -16.51
CA SER A 89 2.35 -2.58 -17.96
C SER A 89 3.41 -1.54 -18.37
N ARG A 90 4.22 -1.02 -17.44
CA ARG A 90 5.22 0.04 -17.75
C ARG A 90 6.67 -0.24 -17.36
N GLU A 91 7.06 -1.48 -17.07
CA GLU A 91 8.48 -1.86 -16.91
C GLU A 91 8.87 -3.05 -17.82
N LEU A 92 8.66 -2.90 -19.12
CA LEU A 92 9.26 -3.76 -20.16
C LEU A 92 9.69 -2.92 -21.36
N THR A 93 10.59 -1.98 -21.11
CA THR A 93 11.50 -1.45 -22.14
C THR A 93 12.85 -1.21 -21.47
N ILE A 94 13.69 -2.25 -21.46
CA ILE A 94 15.16 -2.11 -21.47
C ILE A 94 15.55 -1.68 -22.89
#